data_AF-A0A932BF05-F1
#
_entry.id   AF-A0A932BF05-F1
#
_cell.length_a   1.000
_cell.length_b   1.000
_cell.length_c   1.000
_cell.angle_alpha   90.00
_cell.angle_beta   90.00
_cell.angle_gamma   90.00
#
_symmetry.space_group_name_H-M   'P 1'
#
loop_
_entity.id
_entity.type
_entity.pdbx_description
1 polymer ?
#
loop_
_entity_poly.entity_id
_entity_poly.type
_entity_poly.pdbx_seq_one_letter_code
_entity_poly.pdbx_strand_id
1 'polypeptide(L)' 'MIFTNPAGAPELACDECGCRWFDRMVNRCYECGAEVSEEAQQAFRQALEKWGQSNFSLTGDKPPDSR' A
#
# COMPACT_ATOMS: atom_id res chain seq x y z
N MET A 1 8.32 -1.58 6.40
CA MET A 1 7.26 -1.76 7.43
C MET A 1 5.89 -1.36 6.88
N ILE A 2 4.80 -1.92 7.42
CA ILE A 2 3.41 -1.59 7.03
C ILE A 2 2.69 -1.01 8.26
N PHE A 3 1.95 0.09 8.08
CA PHE A 3 1.14 0.70 9.14
C PHE A 3 -0.27 1.02 8.61
N THR A 4 -1.19 1.30 9.53
CA THR A 4 -2.58 1.62 9.20
C THR A 4 -2.76 3.13 9.20
N ASN A 5 -3.29 3.68 8.11
CA ASN A 5 -3.60 5.11 8.02
C ASN A 5 -4.90 5.46 8.78
N PRO A 6 -5.25 6.74 8.96
CA PRO A 6 -6.46 7.14 9.67
C PRO A 6 -7.78 6.61 9.07
N ALA A 7 -7.78 6.25 7.78
CA ALA A 7 -8.92 5.63 7.11
C ALA A 7 -8.93 4.09 7.26
N GLY A 8 -8.00 3.52 8.01
CA GLY A 8 -7.89 2.08 8.24
C GLY A 8 -7.18 1.31 7.12
N ALA A 9 -6.66 1.99 6.08
CA ALA A 9 -5.97 1.33 4.97
C ALA A 9 -4.51 1.04 5.31
N PRO A 10 -3.96 -0.12 4.90
CA PRO A 10 -2.55 -0.40 5.05
C PRO A 10 -1.74 0.51 4.11
N GLU A 11 -0.62 1.02 4.60
CA GLU A 11 0.36 1.80 3.87
C GLU A 11 1.77 1.25 4.11
N LEU A 12 2.58 1.22 3.04
CA LEU A 12 3.98 0.80 3.10
C LEU A 12 4.89 1.99 3.44
N ALA A 13 5.86 1.79 4.33
CA ALA A 13 6.94 2.72 4.62
C ALA A 13 8.29 1.98 4.67
N CYS A 14 9.35 2.70 4.32
CA CYS A 14 10.72 2.21 4.43
C CYS A 14 11.07 1.84 5.88
N ASP A 15 11.71 0.69 6.09
CA ASP A 15 12.14 0.24 7.42
C ASP A 15 13.29 1.07 8.01
N GLU A 16 14.06 1.76 7.15
CA GLU A 16 15.23 2.55 7.58
C GLU A 16 14.87 3.99 7.96
N CYS A 17 14.07 4.67 7.12
CA CYS A 17 13.77 6.11 7.30
C CYS A 17 12.29 6.41 7.56
N GLY A 18 11.39 5.44 7.39
CA GLY A 18 9.94 5.67 7.52
C GLY A 18 9.29 6.40 6.34
N CYS A 19 10.04 6.78 5.31
CA CYS A 19 9.50 7.41 4.11
C CYS A 19 8.53 6.49 3.38
N ARG A 20 7.45 7.07 2.84
CA ARG A 20 6.36 6.38 2.13
C ARG A 20 6.45 6.49 0.61
N TRP A 21 7.52 7.11 0.13
CA TRP A 21 7.71 7.44 -1.27
C TRP A 21 8.75 6.49 -1.83
N PHE A 22 8.36 5.74 -2.86
CA PHE A 22 9.19 4.70 -3.46
C PHE A 22 9.34 4.95 -4.95
N ASP A 23 10.57 4.76 -5.44
CA ASP A 23 10.83 4.69 -6.87
C ASP A 23 10.38 3.33 -7.39
N ARG A 24 9.42 3.36 -8.33
CA ARG A 24 8.80 2.18 -8.94
C ARG A 24 9.65 1.54 -10.04
N MET A 25 10.67 2.23 -10.54
CA MET A 25 11.58 1.71 -11.56
C MET A 25 12.67 0.82 -10.95
N VAL A 26 13.10 1.13 -9.73
CA VAL A 26 14.22 0.45 -9.06
C VAL A 26 13.85 -0.17 -7.71
N ASN A 27 12.59 -0.08 -7.28
CA ASN A 27 12.09 -0.60 -6.00
C ASN A 27 12.94 -0.14 -4.80
N ARG A 28 13.18 1.18 -4.71
CA ARG A 28 13.95 1.78 -3.61
C ARG A 28 13.18 2.91 -2.94
N CYS A 29 13.46 3.13 -1.67
CA CYS A 29 13.04 4.32 -0.97
C CYS A 29 13.61 5.55 -1.67
N TYR A 30 12.75 6.53 -1.96
CA TYR A 30 13.15 7.75 -2.64
C TYR A 30 14.06 8.63 -1.77
N GLU A 31 13.90 8.57 -0.44
CA GLU A 31 14.66 9.40 0.49
C GLU A 31 16.04 8.84 0.81
N CYS A 32 16.13 7.57 1.23
CA CYS A 32 17.40 6.98 1.69
C CYS A 32 18.03 5.98 0.70
N GLY A 33 17.34 5.64 -0.41
CA GLY A 33 17.84 4.68 -1.39
C GLY A 33 17.81 3.21 -0.96
N ALA A 34 17.32 2.92 0.26
CA ALA A 34 17.17 1.56 0.76
C ALA A 34 16.26 0.74 -0.15
N GLU A 35 16.64 -0.51 -0.39
CA GLU A 35 15.87 -1.41 -1.24
C GLU A 35 14.56 -1.83 -0.55
N VAL A 36 13.47 -1.82 -1.30
CA VAL A 36 12.19 -2.36 -0.84
C VAL A 36 12.21 -3.85 -1.14
N SER A 37 12.48 -4.64 -0.10
CA SER A 37 12.59 -6.09 -0.25
C SER A 37 11.32 -6.71 -0.84
N GLU A 38 11.49 -7.81 -1.57
CA GLU A 38 10.34 -8.52 -2.14
C GLU A 38 9.37 -9.01 -1.07
N GLU A 39 9.87 -9.41 0.11
CA GLU A 39 9.03 -9.81 1.24
C GLU A 39 8.14 -8.66 1.72
N ALA A 40 8.69 -7.44 1.80
CA ALA A 40 7.92 -6.26 2.20
C ALA A 40 6.82 -5.93 1.17
N GLN A 41 7.13 -6.06 -0.12
CA GLN A 41 6.14 -5.88 -1.19
C GLN A 41 5.03 -6.95 -1.14
N GLN A 42 5.40 -8.21 -0.91
CA GLN A 42 4.44 -9.31 -0.78
C GLN A 42 3.53 -9.14 0.43
N ALA A 43 4.11 -8.80 1.59
CA ALA A 43 3.35 -8.52 2.81
C ALA A 43 2.36 -7.36 2.59
N PHE A 44 2.78 -6.31 1.86
CA PHE A 44 1.91 -5.18 1.56
C PHE A 44 0.76 -5.55 0.63
N ARG A 45 1.03 -6.35 -0.42
CA ARG A 45 -0.02 -6.87 -1.32
C ARG A 45 -1.06 -7.68 -0.54
N GLN A 46 -0.63 -8.58 0.35
CA GLN A 46 -1.54 -9.36 1.18
C GLN A 46 -2.36 -8.50 2.13
N ALA A 47 -1.77 -7.43 2.69
CA ALA A 47 -2.50 -6.48 3.53
C ALA A 47 -3.59 -5.73 2.73
N LEU A 48 -3.26 -5.28 1.51
CA LEU A 48 -4.21 -4.63 0.61
C LEU A 48 -5.36 -5.55 0.21
N GLU A 49 -5.07 -6.83 -0.10
CA GLU A 49 -6.10 -7.82 -0.45
C GLU A 49 -7.08 -8.05 0.71
N LYS A 50 -6.56 -8.22 1.93
CA LYS A 50 -7.39 -8.39 3.15
C LYS A 50 -8.25 -7.16 3.43
N TRP A 51 -7.67 -5.97 3.26
CA TRP A 51 -8.37 -4.71 3.44
C TRP A 51 -9.46 -4.54 2.37
N GLY A 52 -9.16 -4.83 1.11
CA GLY A 52 -10.09 -4.79 -0.01
C GLY A 52 -11.28 -5.73 0.21
N GLN A 53 -11.06 -6.98 0.57
CA GLN A 53 -12.15 -7.93 0.86
C GLN A 53 -13.10 -7.42 1.97
N SER A 54 -12.54 -6.79 3.00
CA SER A 54 -13.29 -6.25 4.14
C SER A 54 -14.06 -4.97 3.77
N ASN A 55 -13.48 -4.07 2.98
CA ASN A 55 -14.04 -2.75 2.71
C ASN A 55 -14.86 -2.65 1.41
N PHE A 56 -14.57 -3.48 0.41
CA PHE A 56 -15.35 -3.53 -0.83
C PHE A 56 -16.72 -4.18 -0.60
N SER A 57 -16.87 -5.01 0.44
CA SER A 57 -18.16 -5.55 0.87
C SER A 57 -19.11 -4.48 1.45
N LEU A 58 -18.61 -3.28 1.78
CA LEU A 58 -19.38 -2.18 2.39
C LEU A 58 -19.62 -0.99 1.44
N THR A 59 -18.90 -0.93 0.31
CA THR A 59 -19.07 0.12 -0.69
C THR A 59 -19.82 -0.47 -1.87
N GLY A 60 -21.15 -0.45 -1.77
CA GLY A 60 -22.02 -0.88 -2.85
C GLY A 60 -21.64 -0.19 -4.16
N ASP A 61 -21.41 -1.01 -5.19
CA ASP A 61 -21.27 -0.62 -6.59
C ASP A 61 -22.19 0.54 -6.94
N LYS A 62 -21.62 1.74 -7.13
CA LYS A 62 -22.24 2.72 -8.01
C LYS A 62 -21.72 2.41 -9.41
N PRO A 63 -22.56 1.90 -10.33
CA PRO A 63 -22.12 1.67 -11.70
C PRO A 63 -21.64 3.00 -12.33
N PRO A 64 -20.70 2.95 -13.29
CA PRO A 64 -20.19 4.14 -13.94
C PRO A 64 -21.35 4.92 -14.58
N ASP A 65 -21.45 6.20 -14.23
CA ASP A 65 -22.43 7.14 -14.80
C ASP A 65 -22.17 7.29 -16.30
N SER A 66 -23.09 6.77 -17.11
CA SER A 66 -23.10 6.92 -18.55
C SER A 66 -23.71 8.28 -18.92
N ARG A 67 -22.86 9.32 -18.96
CA ARG A 67 -23.14 10.58 -19.65
C ARG A 67 -22.02 10.95 -20.63
#